data_AF-A0A919NJ17-F1
#
_entry.id   AF-A0A919NJ17-F1
#
_cell.length_a   1.000
_cell.length_b   1.000
_cell.length_c   1.000
_cell.angle_alpha   90.00
_cell.angle_beta   90.00
_cell.angle_gamma   90.00
#
_symmetry.space_group_name_H-M   'P 1'
#
loop_
_entity.id
_entity.type
_entity.pdbx_description
1 polymer ?
#
loop_
_entity_poly.entity_id
_entity_poly.type
_entity_poly.pdbx_seq_one_letter_code
_entity_poly.pdbx_strand_id
1 'polypeptide(L)'
;MADIVVKDLADLARDLSELISQFEGALDFQDEFKGQWGQLNANLSMGDFADNWTGSRDKMVEAMKKFRDSVEGADQAWAEAEAKMVASLEEGDK
;
A
#
# COMPACT_ATOMS: atom_id res chain seq x y z
N MET A 1 1.26 26.79 1.03
CA MET A 1 0.23 25.88 0.48
C MET A 1 0.82 24.60 -0.10
N ALA A 2 2.05 24.60 -0.65
CA ALA A 2 2.75 23.36 -1.05
C ALA A 2 3.07 22.42 0.14
N ASP A 3 3.47 23.00 1.28
CA ASP A 3 3.90 22.26 2.48
C ASP A 3 2.80 21.41 3.17
N ILE A 4 1.52 21.67 2.91
CA ILE A 4 0.40 20.82 3.39
C ILE A 4 0.22 19.60 2.46
N VAL A 5 0.20 19.85 1.14
CA VAL A 5 -0.12 18.80 0.16
C VAL A 5 0.98 17.75 0.08
N VAL A 6 2.25 18.13 0.20
CA VAL A 6 3.40 17.19 0.16
C VAL A 6 3.46 16.35 1.44
N LYS A 7 3.23 16.98 2.61
CA LYS A 7 3.19 16.27 3.90
C LYS A 7 2.11 15.19 3.93
N ASP A 8 0.96 15.47 3.32
CA ASP A 8 -0.15 14.52 3.21
C ASP A 8 0.18 13.31 2.29
N LEU A 9 1.04 13.48 1.28
CA LEU A 9 1.41 12.38 0.37
C LEU A 9 2.39 11.39 1.02
N ALA A 10 3.39 11.88 1.74
CA ALA A 10 4.33 11.03 2.46
C ALA A 10 3.63 10.21 3.57
N ASP A 11 2.73 10.84 4.33
CA ASP A 11 1.92 10.15 5.33
C ASP A 11 0.98 9.11 4.68
N LEU A 12 0.35 9.44 3.53
CA LEU A 12 -0.48 8.49 2.78
C LEU A 12 0.33 7.27 2.30
N ALA A 13 1.55 7.46 1.79
CA ALA A 13 2.40 6.36 1.35
C ALA A 13 2.80 5.42 2.52
N ARG A 14 3.03 5.99 3.71
CA ARG A 14 3.29 5.23 4.93
C ARG A 14 2.06 4.42 5.34
N ASP A 15 0.89 5.04 5.37
CA ASP A 15 -0.35 4.37 5.79
C ASP A 15 -0.73 3.24 4.81
N LEU A 16 -0.49 3.44 3.50
CA LEU A 16 -0.63 2.37 2.50
C LEU A 16 0.35 1.21 2.75
N SER A 17 1.59 1.51 3.14
CA SER A 17 2.58 0.47 3.47
C SER A 17 2.18 -0.35 4.70
N GLU A 18 1.63 0.30 5.72
CA GLU A 18 1.09 -0.39 6.89
C GLU A 18 -0.09 -1.29 6.51
N LEU A 19 -1.04 -0.78 5.71
CA LEU A 19 -2.20 -1.53 5.26
C LEU A 19 -1.78 -2.75 4.42
N ILE A 20 -0.83 -2.58 3.49
CA ILE A 20 -0.24 -3.66 2.70
C ILE A 20 0.32 -4.74 3.63
N SER A 21 1.12 -4.36 4.63
CA SER A 21 1.73 -5.30 5.57
C SER A 21 0.69 -6.07 6.39
N GLN A 22 -0.38 -5.41 6.84
CA GLN A 22 -1.48 -6.05 7.56
C GLN A 22 -2.20 -7.09 6.68
N PHE A 23 -2.44 -6.77 5.41
CA PHE A 23 -3.05 -7.72 4.49
C PHE A 23 -2.12 -8.89 4.18
N GLU A 24 -0.83 -8.65 3.93
CA GLU A 24 0.13 -9.72 3.70
C GLU A 24 0.25 -10.65 4.92
N GLY A 25 0.27 -10.12 6.14
CA GLY A 25 0.28 -10.92 7.38
C GLY A 25 -1.00 -11.72 7.65
N ALA A 26 -2.14 -11.34 7.06
CA ALA A 26 -3.38 -12.11 7.19
C ALA A 26 -3.33 -13.47 6.45
N LEU A 27 -2.41 -13.65 5.49
CA LEU A 27 -2.19 -14.92 4.81
C LEU A 27 -1.72 -16.01 5.79
N ASP A 28 -0.79 -15.65 6.66
CA ASP A 28 -0.15 -16.59 7.58
C ASP A 28 -1.17 -17.22 8.54
N PHE A 29 -2.14 -16.44 9.02
CA PHE A 29 -3.21 -16.93 9.88
C PHE A 29 -4.14 -17.92 9.17
N GLN A 30 -4.49 -17.66 7.90
CA GLN A 30 -5.39 -18.54 7.16
C GLN A 30 -4.80 -19.94 7.00
N ASP A 31 -3.52 -20.02 6.64
CA ASP A 31 -2.85 -21.30 6.46
C ASP A 31 -2.62 -22.03 7.81
N GLU A 32 -2.37 -21.29 8.90
CA GLU A 32 -2.21 -21.85 10.25
C GLU A 32 -3.48 -22.54 10.77
N PHE A 33 -4.66 -22.01 10.47
CA PHE A 33 -5.94 -22.56 10.96
C PHE A 33 -6.60 -23.55 9.98
N LYS A 34 -5.95 -23.88 8.87
CA LYS A 34 -6.46 -24.82 7.87
C LYS A 34 -6.58 -26.22 8.47
N GLY A 35 -7.81 -26.70 8.63
CA GLY A 35 -8.12 -28.04 9.12
C GLY A 35 -8.64 -28.13 10.56
N GLN A 36 -8.78 -27.01 11.28
CA GLN A 36 -9.34 -27.00 12.64
C GLN A 36 -10.88 -27.09 12.69
N TRP A 37 -11.56 -27.05 11.54
CA TRP A 37 -13.03 -26.93 11.48
C TRP A 37 -13.78 -28.24 11.81
N GLY A 38 -13.07 -29.34 12.08
CA GLY A 38 -13.59 -30.57 12.70
C GLY A 38 -14.50 -31.44 11.83
N GLN A 39 -15.25 -30.88 10.88
CA GLN A 39 -16.09 -31.61 9.93
C GLN A 39 -15.61 -31.44 8.48
N LEU A 40 -15.67 -32.52 7.69
CA LEU A 40 -15.21 -32.54 6.30
C LEU A 40 -15.86 -31.45 5.43
N ASN A 41 -17.18 -31.28 5.51
CA ASN A 41 -17.88 -30.26 4.73
C ASN A 41 -17.46 -28.83 5.13
N ALA A 42 -17.24 -28.59 6.43
CA ALA A 42 -16.74 -27.31 6.91
C ALA A 42 -15.31 -27.06 6.41
N ASN A 43 -14.44 -28.07 6.42
CA ASN A 43 -13.09 -27.97 5.85
C ASN A 43 -13.10 -27.65 4.34
N LEU A 44 -14.02 -28.25 3.57
CA LEU A 44 -14.16 -27.97 2.14
C LEU A 44 -14.63 -26.54 1.89
N SER A 45 -15.74 -26.13 2.51
CA SER A 45 -16.28 -24.77 2.35
C SER A 45 -15.32 -23.69 2.85
N MET A 46 -14.62 -23.94 3.96
CA MET A 46 -13.62 -23.02 4.47
C MET A 46 -12.35 -23.00 3.61
N GLY A 47 -11.99 -24.12 2.97
CA GLY A 47 -10.93 -24.17 1.97
C GLY A 47 -11.26 -23.31 0.75
N ASP A 48 -12.47 -23.44 0.20
CA ASP A 48 -12.92 -22.63 -0.92
C ASP A 48 -12.98 -21.14 -0.56
N PHE A 49 -13.44 -20.79 0.65
CA PHE A 49 -13.42 -19.41 1.14
C PHE A 49 -11.99 -18.89 1.24
N ALA A 50 -11.10 -19.65 1.85
CA ALA A 50 -9.69 -19.34 2.05
C ALA A 50 -8.98 -19.06 0.71
N ASP A 51 -9.16 -19.93 -0.28
CA ASP A 51 -8.54 -19.77 -1.60
C ASP A 51 -9.07 -18.52 -2.34
N ASN A 52 -10.39 -18.29 -2.30
CA ASN A 52 -11.02 -17.10 -2.91
C ASN A 52 -10.61 -15.81 -2.20
N TRP A 53 -10.48 -15.85 -0.87
CA TRP A 53 -10.01 -14.73 -0.06
C TRP A 53 -8.57 -14.39 -0.40
N THR A 54 -7.67 -15.39 -0.47
CA THR A 54 -6.28 -15.20 -0.90
C THR A 54 -6.21 -14.50 -2.25
N GLY A 55 -6.92 -15.00 -3.26
CA GLY A 55 -6.90 -14.41 -4.60
C GLY A 55 -7.46 -12.97 -4.66
N SER A 56 -8.50 -12.68 -3.87
CA SER A 56 -9.07 -11.33 -3.77
C SER A 56 -8.13 -10.37 -3.06
N ARG A 57 -7.51 -10.83 -1.98
CA ARG A 57 -6.55 -10.08 -1.19
C ARG A 57 -5.29 -9.74 -1.99
N ASP A 58 -4.72 -10.70 -2.71
CA ASP A 58 -3.52 -10.48 -3.52
C ASP A 58 -3.71 -9.37 -4.54
N LYS A 59 -4.87 -9.36 -5.22
CA LYS A 59 -5.25 -8.28 -6.14
C LYS A 59 -5.33 -6.92 -5.44
N MET A 60 -5.85 -6.90 -4.20
CA MET A 60 -5.93 -5.68 -3.41
C MET A 60 -4.56 -5.19 -2.98
N VAL A 61 -3.67 -6.08 -2.52
CA VAL A 61 -2.28 -5.76 -2.18
C VAL A 61 -1.53 -5.22 -3.40
N GLU A 62 -1.67 -5.83 -4.56
CA GLU A 62 -1.07 -5.32 -5.81
C GLU A 62 -1.58 -3.92 -6.17
N ALA A 63 -2.88 -3.68 -6.04
CA ALA A 63 -3.47 -2.37 -6.31
C ALA A 63 -2.96 -1.31 -5.33
N MET A 64 -2.86 -1.64 -4.04
CA MET A 64 -2.32 -0.73 -3.02
C MET A 64 -0.85 -0.44 -3.24
N LYS A 65 -0.03 -1.43 -3.62
CA LYS A 65 1.39 -1.22 -3.98
C LYS A 65 1.52 -0.24 -5.14
N LYS A 66 0.78 -0.45 -6.23
CA LYS A 66 0.79 0.46 -7.39
C LYS A 66 0.36 1.88 -7.01
N PHE A 67 -0.64 2.01 -6.14
CA PHE A 67 -1.12 3.31 -5.67
C PHE A 67 -0.06 4.01 -4.81
N ARG A 68 0.54 3.30 -3.84
CA ARG A 68 1.65 3.82 -3.03
C ARG A 68 2.80 4.29 -3.91
N ASP A 69 3.26 3.47 -4.85
CA ASP A 69 4.38 3.82 -5.73
C ASP A 69 4.06 5.08 -6.57
N SER A 70 2.78 5.27 -6.94
CA SER A 70 2.32 6.48 -7.63
C SER A 70 2.32 7.72 -6.72
N VAL A 71 1.94 7.56 -5.45
CA VAL A 71 1.96 8.62 -4.43
C VAL A 71 3.40 9.04 -4.13
N GLU A 72 4.30 8.08 -3.92
CA GLU A 72 5.74 8.34 -3.72
C GLU A 72 6.35 9.06 -4.92
N GLY A 73 6.00 8.64 -6.15
CA GLY A 73 6.45 9.31 -7.36
C GLY A 73 5.95 10.75 -7.48
N ALA A 74 4.71 11.02 -7.06
CA ALA A 74 4.17 12.37 -7.03
C ALA A 74 4.85 13.27 -5.99
N ASP A 75 5.11 12.72 -4.79
CA ASP A 75 5.85 13.40 -3.72
C ASP A 75 7.25 13.82 -4.17
N GLN A 76 7.99 12.88 -4.78
CA GLN A 76 9.32 13.13 -5.33
C GLN A 76 9.30 14.20 -6.44
N ALA A 77 8.35 14.11 -7.37
CA ALA A 77 8.22 15.08 -8.46
C ALA A 77 7.94 16.49 -7.94
N TRP A 78 7.14 16.62 -6.87
CA TRP A 78 6.89 17.89 -6.20
C TRP A 78 8.15 18.45 -5.54
N ALA A 79 8.88 17.62 -4.79
CA ALA A 79 10.13 18.02 -4.14
C ALA A 79 11.18 18.49 -5.17
N GLU A 80 11.31 17.78 -6.30
CA GLU A 80 12.21 18.19 -7.38
C GLU A 80 11.78 19.51 -8.04
N ALA A 81 10.48 19.72 -8.25
CA ALA A 81 9.96 20.95 -8.84
C ALA A 81 10.22 22.15 -7.92
N GLU A 82 10.03 21.98 -6.61
CA GLU A 82 10.32 23.01 -5.61
C GLU A 82 11.81 23.34 -5.56
N ALA A 83 12.69 22.31 -5.55
CA ALA A 83 14.14 22.51 -5.59
C ALA A 83 14.59 23.28 -6.84
N LYS A 84 14.04 22.95 -8.03
CA LYS A 84 14.32 23.67 -9.27
C LYS A 84 13.83 25.13 -9.22
N MET A 85 12.67 25.37 -8.63
CA MET A 85 12.13 26.72 -8.47
C MET A 85 13.04 27.57 -7.58
N VAL A 86 13.44 27.05 -6.41
CA VAL A 86 14.36 27.74 -5.49
C VAL A 86 15.69 28.06 -6.18
N ALA A 87 16.31 27.08 -6.85
CA ALA A 87 17.57 27.28 -7.57
C ALA A 87 17.45 28.38 -8.64
N SER A 88 16.33 28.42 -9.39
CA SER A 88 16.11 29.45 -10.41
C SER A 88 15.96 30.86 -9.83
N LEU A 89 15.42 30.99 -8.61
CA LEU A 89 15.30 32.27 -7.92
C LEU A 89 16.65 32.77 -7.40
N GLU A 90 17.49 31.87 -6.88
CA GLU A 90 18.85 32.19 -6.42
C GLU A 90 19.81 32.57 -7.57
N GLU A 91 19.59 32.04 -8.77
CA GLU A 91 20.33 32.42 -9.98
C GLU A 91 19.87 33.76 -10.57
N GLY A 92 18.58 34.12 -10.43
CA GLY A 92 18.03 35.38 -10.94
C GLY A 92 18.37 36.61 -10.09
N ASP A 93 18.78 36.43 -8.84
CA ASP A 93 19.18 37.50 -7.90
C ASP A 93 20.69 37.86 -7.98
N LYS A 94 21.44 37.30 -8.94
CA LYS A 94 22.85 37.63 -9.23
C LYS A 94 23.00 38.41 -10.54
#